data_AF-A0A5K0ZWB3-F1
#
_entry.id   AF-A0A5K0ZWB3-F1
#
_cell.length_a   1.000
_cell.length_b   1.000
_cell.length_c   1.000
_cell.angle_alpha   90.00
_cell.angle_beta   90.00
_cell.angle_gamma   90.00
#
_symmetry.space_group_name_H-M   'P 1'
#
loop_
_entity.id
_entity.type
_entity.pdbx_description
1 polymer ?
#
loop_
_entity_poly.entity_id
_entity_poly.type
_entity_poly.pdbx_seq_one_letter_code
_entity_poly.pdbx_strand_id
1 'polypeptide(L)' 'RTKNADDVQKRVLAEILSQNTHTKYLQQRCGLGGSTDRQTFKAKVPMVPLSYLLTPSPSSSPSMATLSLRLLS' A
#
# COMPACT_ATOMS: atom_id res chain seq x y z
N ARG A 1 13.65 -4.95 29.86
CA ARG A 1 13.80 -4.04 28.69
C ARG A 1 14.41 -4.83 27.55
N THR A 2 13.75 -4.92 26.41
CA THR A 2 14.30 -5.62 25.23
C THR A 2 15.51 -4.84 24.72
N LYS A 3 16.68 -5.48 24.65
CA LYS A 3 17.96 -4.80 24.41
C LYS A 3 18.16 -4.33 22.96
N ASN A 4 17.60 -5.04 21.99
CA ASN A 4 17.93 -4.86 20.56
C ASN A 4 16.69 -4.49 19.72
N ALA A 5 15.68 -3.88 20.33
CA ALA A 5 14.39 -3.66 19.68
C ALA A 5 14.49 -2.77 18.42
N ASP A 6 15.35 -1.74 18.41
CA ASP A 6 15.51 -0.85 17.26
C ASP A 6 16.18 -1.56 16.07
N ASP A 7 17.22 -2.35 16.30
CA ASP A 7 17.89 -3.12 15.24
C ASP A 7 16.95 -4.19 14.65
N VAL A 8 16.22 -4.90 15.51
CA VAL A 8 15.22 -5.88 15.07
C VAL A 8 14.12 -5.20 14.25
N GLN A 9 13.59 -4.05 14.69
CA GLN A 9 12.56 -3.33 13.94
C GLN A 9 13.06 -2.83 12.57
N LYS A 10 14.30 -2.33 12.48
CA LYS A 10 14.90 -1.92 11.21
C LYS A 10 15.02 -3.09 10.24
N ARG A 11 15.49 -4.24 10.72
CA ARG A 11 15.65 -5.45 9.89
C ARG A 11 14.30 -5.97 9.41
N VAL A 12 13.32 -6.09 10.29
CA VAL A 12 11.97 -6.56 9.93
C VAL A 12 11.32 -5.63 8.91
N LEU A 13 11.45 -4.31 9.09
CA LEU A 13 10.94 -3.34 8.12
C LEU A 13 11.59 -3.53 6.74
N ALA A 14 12.92 -3.68 6.69
CA ALA A 14 13.63 -3.88 5.43
C ALA A 14 13.20 -5.18 4.71
N GLU A 15 13.03 -6.28 5.46
CA GLU A 15 12.57 -7.56 4.91
C GLU A 15 11.14 -7.46 4.35
N ILE A 16 10.21 -6.83 5.07
CA ILE A 16 8.83 -6.62 4.61
C ILE A 16 8.82 -5.79 3.32
N LEU A 17 9.55 -4.67 3.30
CA LEU A 17 9.59 -3.79 2.13
C LEU A 17 10.21 -4.49 0.93
N SER A 18 11.32 -5.24 1.13
CA SER A 18 11.96 -6.01 0.07
C SER A 18 11.01 -7.02 -0.56
N GLN A 19 10.29 -7.79 0.25
CA GLN A 19 9.33 -8.79 -0.23
C GLN A 19 8.14 -8.16 -0.96
N ASN A 20 7.76 -6.93 -0.61
CA ASN A 20 6.59 -6.25 -1.15
C ASN A 20 6.91 -5.19 -2.22
N THR A 21 8.17 -5.11 -2.67
CA THR A 21 8.66 -4.11 -3.64
C THR A 21 7.81 -4.03 -4.92
N HIS A 22 7.16 -5.13 -5.30
CA HIS A 22 6.35 -5.25 -6.51
C HIS A 22 4.85 -5.08 -6.29
N THR A 23 4.41 -4.79 -5.06
CA THR A 23 2.99 -4.59 -4.78
C THR A 23 2.51 -3.25 -5.35
N LYS A 24 1.28 -3.24 -5.89
CA LYS A 24 0.66 -2.02 -6.45
C LYS A 24 0.60 -0.87 -5.44
N TYR A 25 0.40 -1.18 -4.15
CA TYR A 25 0.36 -0.16 -3.11
C TYR A 25 1.71 0.56 -2.97
N LEU A 26 2.82 -0.16 -2.82
CA LEU A 26 4.13 0.47 -2.63
C LEU A 26 4.66 1.13 -3.91
N GLN A 27 4.37 0.58 -5.09
CA GLN A 27 4.82 1.16 -6.37
C GLN A 27 3.96 2.35 -6.81
N GLN A 28 2.65 2.14 -6.92
CA GLN A 28 1.76 3.08 -7.62
C GLN A 28 1.16 4.12 -6.67
N ARG A 29 1.03 3.80 -5.38
CA ARG A 29 0.42 4.74 -4.40
C ARG A 29 1.46 5.44 -3.53
N CYS A 30 2.51 4.76 -3.12
CA CYS A 30 3.54 5.37 -2.25
C CYS A 30 4.78 5.85 -3.02
N GLY A 31 5.01 5.38 -4.25
CA GLY A 31 6.21 5.76 -5.03
C GLY A 31 7.52 5.43 -4.31
N LEU A 32 7.58 4.28 -3.60
CA LEU A 32 8.73 3.93 -2.78
C LEU A 32 10.01 3.66 -3.58
N GLY A 33 9.88 3.34 -4.87
CA GLY A 33 11.02 3.14 -5.77
C GLY A 33 11.95 1.99 -5.37
N GLY A 34 11.43 1.02 -4.60
CA GLY A 34 12.22 -0.11 -4.08
C GLY A 34 13.11 0.20 -2.88
N SER A 35 13.02 1.40 -2.29
CA SER A 35 13.75 1.67 -1.04
C SER A 35 13.21 0.83 0.11
N THR A 36 14.11 0.31 0.94
CA THR A 36 13.82 -0.47 2.15
C THR A 36 14.19 0.27 3.43
N ASP A 37 14.61 1.53 3.34
CA ASP A 37 15.06 2.30 4.49
C ASP A 37 13.91 2.98 5.27
N ARG A 38 14.12 3.12 6.58
CA ARG A 38 13.13 3.68 7.51
C ARG A 38 12.74 5.12 7.22
N GLN A 39 13.69 5.95 6.77
CA GLN A 39 13.42 7.38 6.55
C GLN A 39 12.52 7.56 5.33
N THR A 40 12.85 6.90 4.23
CA THR A 40 12.04 6.90 3.01
C THR A 40 10.67 6.32 3.26
N PHE A 41 10.56 5.22 4.02
CA PHE A 41 9.27 4.65 4.42
C PHE A 41 8.40 5.68 5.14
N LYS A 42 8.94 6.36 6.16
CA LYS A 42 8.19 7.37 6.92
C LYS A 42 7.81 8.59 6.09
N ALA A 43 8.65 9.00 5.15
CA ALA A 43 8.39 10.14 4.29
C ALA A 43 7.34 9.85 3.21
N LYS A 44 7.30 8.62 2.69
CA LYS A 44 6.49 8.25 1.52
C LYS A 44 5.25 7.43 1.80
N VAL A 45 5.22 6.67 2.89
CA VAL A 45 4.06 5.84 3.26
C VAL A 45 3.18 6.61 4.25
N PRO A 46 2.00 7.09 3.82
CA PRO A 46 1.08 7.72 4.74
C PRO A 46 0.50 6.69 5.70
N MET A 47 0.24 7.10 6.94
CA MET A 47 -0.59 6.33 7.84
C MET A 47 -2.04 6.38 7.32
N VAL A 48 -2.60 5.22 6.96
CA VAL A 48 -3.95 5.13 6.38
C VAL A 48 -4.91 4.37 7.30
N PRO A 49 -6.19 4.81 7.42
CA PRO A 49 -7.22 4.01 8.07
C PRO A 49 -7.54 2.77 7.22
N LEU A 50 -8.01 1.69 7.86
CA LEU A 50 -8.32 0.42 7.17
C LEU A 50 -9.27 0.62 5.98
N SER A 51 -10.25 1.52 6.10
CA SER A 51 -11.21 1.84 5.04
C SER A 51 -10.53 2.28 3.74
N TYR A 52 -9.38 2.95 3.81
CA TYR A 52 -8.66 3.44 2.64
C TYR A 52 -8.07 2.30 1.80
N LEU A 53 -7.68 1.19 2.42
CA LEU A 53 -7.12 0.02 1.72
C LEU A 53 -8.18 -0.77 0.92
N LEU A 54 -9.46 -0.60 1.26
CA LEU A 54 -10.58 -1.21 0.57
C LEU A 54 -11.15 -0.31 -0.54
N THR A 55 -10.65 0.92 -0.70
CA THR A 55 -11.11 1.82 -1.76
C THR A 55 -10.46 1.46 -3.10
N PRO A 56 -11.25 1.14 -4.15
CA PRO A 56 -10.69 0.96 -5.49
C PRO A 56 -10.03 2.27 -5.94
N SER A 57 -8.94 2.16 -6.70
CA SER A 57 -8.24 3.30 -7.28
C SER A 57 -9.22 4.17 -8.09
N PRO A 58 -9.20 5.51 -7.95
CA PRO A 58 -10.08 6.40 -8.71
C PRO A 58 -9.83 6.34 -10.24
N SER A 59 -8.73 5.71 -10.67
CA SER A 59 -8.42 5.45 -12.08
C SER A 59 -9.05 4.17 -12.65
N SER A 60 -9.68 3.34 -11.82
CA SER A 60 -10.68 2.39 -12.32
C SER A 60 -11.97 3.17 -12.44
N SER A 61 -12.11 3.87 -13.56
CA SER A 61 -13.41 4.34 -14.01
C SER A 61 -14.40 3.19 -13.84
N PRO A 62 -15.52 3.38 -13.12
CA PRO A 62 -16.64 2.50 -13.30
C PRO A 62 -17.08 2.71 -14.76
N SER A 63 -16.59 1.85 -15.67
CA SER A 63 -17.29 1.62 -16.93
C SER A 63 -18.60 0.93 -16.57
N MET A 64 -19.54 1.69 -16.00
CA MET A 64 -20.91 1.28 -15.75
C MET A 64 -21.77 1.54 -16.99
N ALA A 65 -21.23 1.06 -18.11
CA ALA A 65 -22.01 0.47 -19.19
C ALA A 65 -22.80 -0.79 -18.74
N THR A 66 -22.72 -1.18 -17.46
CA THR A 66 -23.26 -2.44 -16.94
C THR A 66 -24.43 -2.27 -15.95
N LEU A 67 -25.03 -1.07 -15.83
CA LEU A 67 -26.27 -0.88 -15.04
C LEU A 67 -27.51 -0.62 -15.91
N SER A 68 -27.45 -0.91 -17.21
CA SER A 68 -28.56 -0.61 -18.13
C SER A 68 -29.58 -1.74 -18.35
N LEU A 69 -29.42 -2.95 -17.78
CA LEU A 69 -30.18 -4.11 -18.29
C LEU A 69 -30.61 -5.22 -17.29
N ARG A 70 -30.88 -4.92 -16.00
CA ARG A 70 -31.44 -5.93 -15.07
C ARG A 70 -32.49 -5.43 -14.07
N LEU A 71 -33.26 -4.38 -14.41
CA LEU A 71 -34.44 -3.98 -13.62
C LEU A 71 -35.73 -3.90 -14.46
N LEU A 72 -35.72 -4.39 -15.71
CA LEU A 72 -36.93 -4.69 -16.49
C LEU A 72 -36.89 -6.16 -16.96
N SER A 73 -37.32 -7.07 -16.08
CA SER A 73 -37.90 -8.39 -16.40
C SER A 73 -38.41 -9.02 -15.11
#